data_AF-A0AAD8XY75-F1
#
_entry.id   AF-A0AAD8XY75-F1
#
_cell.length_a   1.000
_cell.length_b   1.000
_cell.length_c   1.000
_cell.angle_alpha   90.00
_cell.angle_beta   90.00
_cell.angle_gamma   90.00
#
_symmetry.space_group_name_H-M   'P 1'
#
loop_
_entity.id
_entity.type
_entity.pdbx_description
1 polymer ?
#
loop_
_entity_poly.entity_id
_entity_poly.type
_entity_poly.pdbx_seq_one_letter_code
_entity_poly.pdbx_strand_id
1 'polypeptide(L)'
;MANSPQDDAAGKPTKKQDKRAADIKGKAQHELHAEFENLLQSILTKPHLWFDRSLQYLRNFVATVSRGIDRHKFTAVEGDEALTVTDEKESSTTITTKFISSLAAGKNLPDDVDPILSVLSRKTGFHDHLHHESMIQNQKQKVKLTHLTLLDGDNNQIHARLATHLADIGRQLVEGDIIKLELFTPLTYHVKEDSPLMPALFILQYSRVGHAPVPLQKSIQAMLCCEPTKQPPTEAPAYNILDPLTQPPPECTFDKRLCRKFGVNFIGRCICEEIPVDKRNLEIIAEDCYLVSANDGIDKLKNKNKRIMLYWWYATNIYSLNGKGNRGKLPDCLEYAIKAKYPEKDSSDWTGYKDGSKPKKKKIQLN
;
A
#
# COMPACT_ATOMS: atom_id res chain seq x y z
N MET A 1 -48.46 -65.65 24.16
CA MET A 1 -48.94 -64.71 23.13
C MET A 1 -48.06 -63.49 23.15
N ALA A 2 -47.15 -63.36 22.19
CA ALA A 2 -46.48 -62.11 21.79
C ALA A 2 -45.72 -62.40 20.50
N ASN A 3 -46.36 -62.16 19.35
CA ASN A 3 -45.67 -62.18 18.05
C ASN A 3 -44.96 -60.85 17.88
N SER A 4 -43.63 -60.88 17.74
CA SER A 4 -42.84 -59.75 17.26
C SER A 4 -42.93 -59.68 15.72
N PRO A 5 -42.91 -58.48 15.11
CA PRO A 5 -42.98 -58.33 13.66
C PRO A 5 -41.68 -58.79 13.01
N GLN A 6 -41.80 -59.52 11.89
CA GLN A 6 -40.68 -59.85 11.01
C GLN A 6 -40.21 -58.57 10.30
N ASP A 7 -38.91 -58.33 10.37
CA ASP A 7 -38.19 -57.31 9.61
C ASP A 7 -38.32 -57.56 8.10
N ASP A 8 -38.80 -56.55 7.39
CA ASP A 8 -38.77 -56.47 5.93
C ASP A 8 -37.32 -56.40 5.44
N ALA A 9 -36.89 -57.42 4.70
CA ALA A 9 -35.60 -57.46 4.04
C ALA A 9 -35.51 -56.40 2.94
N ALA A 10 -34.80 -55.30 3.22
CA ALA A 10 -34.37 -54.33 2.22
C ALA A 10 -33.49 -55.02 1.16
N GLY A 11 -34.08 -55.28 -0.01
CA GLY A 11 -33.40 -55.90 -1.14
C GLY A 11 -32.18 -55.08 -1.60
N LYS A 12 -31.01 -55.72 -1.64
CA LYS A 12 -29.77 -55.12 -2.16
C LYS A 12 -29.97 -54.68 -3.63
N PRO A 13 -29.52 -53.47 -4.01
CA PRO A 13 -29.64 -52.99 -5.38
C PRO A 13 -28.91 -53.94 -6.34
N THR A 14 -29.54 -54.17 -7.48
CA THR A 14 -28.98 -55.03 -8.54
C THR A 14 -27.90 -54.27 -9.31
N LYS A 15 -26.87 -54.98 -9.84
CA LYS A 15 -25.80 -54.38 -10.67
C LYS A 15 -26.30 -53.48 -11.82
N LYS A 16 -27.53 -53.69 -12.29
CA LYS A 16 -28.20 -52.89 -13.32
C LYS A 16 -28.74 -51.54 -12.78
N GLN A 17 -29.17 -51.50 -11.53
CA GLN A 17 -29.59 -50.27 -10.84
C GLN A 17 -28.37 -49.40 -10.50
N ASP A 18 -27.26 -50.01 -10.09
CA ASP A 18 -26.01 -49.27 -9.79
C ASP A 18 -25.43 -48.59 -11.04
N LYS A 19 -25.43 -49.30 -12.18
CA LYS A 19 -24.98 -48.73 -13.46
C LYS A 19 -25.86 -47.56 -13.91
N ARG A 20 -27.18 -47.69 -13.80
CA ARG A 20 -28.12 -46.62 -14.17
C ARG A 20 -27.99 -45.40 -13.25
N ALA A 21 -27.75 -45.61 -11.96
CA ALA A 21 -27.49 -44.52 -11.01
C ALA A 21 -26.17 -43.79 -11.31
N ALA A 22 -25.11 -44.52 -11.68
CA ALA A 22 -23.84 -43.94 -12.11
C ALA A 22 -23.99 -43.11 -13.40
N ASP A 23 -24.74 -43.61 -14.40
CA ASP A 23 -24.98 -42.90 -15.66
C ASP A 23 -25.79 -41.60 -15.44
N ILE A 24 -26.80 -41.63 -14.56
CA ILE A 24 -27.58 -40.43 -14.20
C ILE A 24 -26.69 -39.42 -13.47
N LYS A 25 -25.84 -39.87 -12.54
CA LYS A 25 -24.92 -39.01 -11.81
C LYS A 25 -23.89 -38.35 -12.75
N GLY A 26 -23.37 -39.11 -13.72
CA GLY A 26 -22.45 -38.59 -14.73
C GLY A 26 -23.08 -37.51 -15.61
N LYS A 27 -24.33 -37.71 -16.05
CA LYS A 27 -25.06 -36.69 -16.83
C LYS A 27 -25.31 -35.42 -16.04
N ALA A 28 -25.79 -35.53 -14.79
CA ALA A 28 -26.02 -34.37 -13.93
C ALA A 28 -24.74 -33.57 -13.67
N GLN A 29 -23.60 -34.25 -13.50
CA GLN A 29 -22.32 -33.58 -13.33
C GLN A 29 -21.90 -32.84 -14.60
N HIS A 30 -22.10 -33.42 -15.78
CA HIS A 30 -21.77 -32.77 -17.05
C HIS A 30 -22.64 -31.53 -17.30
N GLU A 31 -23.93 -31.59 -17.00
CA GLU A 31 -24.84 -30.44 -17.10
C GLU A 31 -24.41 -29.30 -16.17
N LEU A 32 -24.07 -29.62 -14.91
CA LEU A 32 -23.57 -28.63 -13.95
C LEU A 32 -22.28 -27.95 -14.43
N HIS A 33 -21.36 -28.72 -15.01
CA HIS A 33 -20.12 -28.16 -15.56
C HIS A 33 -20.39 -27.20 -16.73
N ALA A 34 -21.29 -27.57 -17.64
CA ALA A 34 -21.67 -26.72 -18.78
C ALA A 34 -22.36 -25.43 -18.33
N GLU A 35 -23.25 -25.50 -17.34
CA GLU A 35 -23.89 -24.30 -16.75
C GLU A 35 -22.85 -23.37 -16.12
N PHE A 36 -21.88 -23.93 -15.40
CA PHE A 36 -20.82 -23.15 -14.78
C PHE A 36 -19.90 -22.49 -15.80
N GLU A 37 -19.51 -23.20 -16.85
CA GLU A 37 -18.71 -22.65 -17.96
C GLU A 37 -19.43 -21.49 -18.67
N ASN A 38 -20.73 -21.65 -18.95
CA ASN A 38 -21.56 -20.60 -19.54
C ASN A 38 -21.64 -19.35 -18.65
N LEU A 39 -21.72 -19.54 -17.32
CA LEU A 39 -21.68 -18.44 -16.37
C LEU A 39 -20.33 -17.70 -16.45
N LEU A 40 -19.20 -18.42 -16.46
CA LEU A 40 -17.87 -17.82 -16.58
C LEU A 40 -17.69 -17.05 -17.88
N GLN A 41 -18.13 -17.61 -19.01
CA GLN A 41 -18.09 -16.93 -20.32
C GLN A 41 -18.98 -15.68 -20.34
N SER A 42 -20.13 -15.73 -19.67
CA SER A 42 -21.00 -14.56 -19.53
C SER A 42 -20.34 -13.44 -18.73
N ILE A 43 -19.60 -13.77 -17.67
CA ILE A 43 -18.82 -12.80 -16.89
C ILE A 43 -17.70 -12.18 -17.76
N LEU A 44 -16.97 -12.99 -18.53
CA LEU A 44 -15.92 -12.50 -19.42
C LEU A 44 -16.47 -11.55 -20.49
N THR A 45 -17.63 -11.86 -21.06
CA THR A 45 -18.29 -11.02 -22.07
C THR A 45 -18.92 -9.76 -21.45
N LYS A 46 -19.36 -9.83 -20.20
CA LYS A 46 -20.04 -8.74 -19.47
C LYS A 46 -19.42 -8.55 -18.08
N PRO A 47 -18.27 -7.86 -17.98
CA PRO A 47 -17.49 -7.77 -16.74
C PRO A 47 -18.23 -7.19 -15.53
N HIS A 48 -19.26 -6.36 -15.75
CA HIS A 48 -20.08 -5.81 -14.67
C HIS A 48 -20.82 -6.88 -13.87
N LEU A 49 -21.12 -8.05 -14.46
CA LEU A 49 -21.74 -9.18 -13.76
C LEU A 49 -20.85 -9.69 -12.61
N TRP A 50 -19.53 -9.54 -12.71
CA TRP A 50 -18.60 -9.94 -11.64
C TRP A 50 -18.90 -9.28 -10.29
N PHE A 51 -19.49 -8.07 -10.30
CA PHE A 51 -19.82 -7.33 -9.09
C PHE A 51 -21.21 -7.65 -8.54
N ASP A 52 -22.00 -8.48 -9.22
CA ASP A 52 -23.34 -8.86 -8.76
C ASP A 52 -23.27 -9.57 -7.40
N ARG A 53 -24.20 -9.25 -6.50
CA ARG A 53 -24.25 -9.83 -5.15
C ARG A 53 -24.49 -11.34 -5.19
N SER A 54 -25.24 -11.83 -6.17
CA SER A 54 -25.49 -13.27 -6.36
C SER A 54 -24.21 -14.07 -6.58
N LEU A 55 -23.16 -13.47 -7.14
CA LEU A 55 -21.86 -14.12 -7.41
C LEU A 55 -20.85 -14.00 -6.26
N GLN A 56 -21.27 -13.54 -5.08
CA GLN A 56 -20.37 -13.38 -3.94
C GLN A 56 -19.68 -14.69 -3.54
N TYR A 57 -20.37 -15.82 -3.63
CA TYR A 57 -19.80 -17.14 -3.31
C TYR A 57 -18.62 -17.49 -4.23
N LEU A 58 -18.73 -17.17 -5.53
CA LEU A 58 -17.68 -17.42 -6.51
C LEU A 58 -16.47 -16.53 -6.24
N ARG A 59 -16.68 -15.24 -5.92
CA ARG A 59 -15.58 -14.33 -5.53
C ARG A 59 -14.88 -14.80 -4.26
N ASN A 60 -15.63 -15.24 -3.26
CA ASN A 60 -15.07 -15.78 -2.01
C ASN A 60 -14.27 -17.06 -2.27
N PHE A 61 -14.76 -17.94 -3.15
CA PHE A 61 -14.05 -19.15 -3.55
C PHE A 61 -12.73 -18.81 -4.25
N VAL A 62 -12.75 -17.99 -5.30
CA VAL A 62 -11.55 -17.53 -6.01
C VAL A 62 -10.57 -16.88 -5.04
N ALA A 63 -11.03 -15.98 -4.17
CA ALA A 63 -10.18 -15.35 -3.17
C ALA A 63 -9.57 -16.36 -2.18
N THR A 64 -10.31 -17.40 -1.78
CA THR A 64 -9.82 -18.45 -0.87
C THR A 64 -8.73 -19.28 -1.53
N VAL A 65 -8.94 -19.69 -2.78
CA VAL A 65 -7.98 -20.46 -3.57
C VAL A 65 -6.73 -19.61 -3.86
N SER A 66 -6.89 -18.37 -4.34
CA SER A 66 -5.80 -17.45 -4.66
C SER A 66 -4.96 -17.02 -3.45
N ARG A 67 -5.57 -16.92 -2.25
CA ARG A 67 -4.83 -16.60 -1.02
C ARG A 67 -3.98 -17.77 -0.50
N GLY A 68 -4.14 -18.97 -1.06
CA GLY A 68 -3.35 -20.14 -0.67
C GLY A 68 -3.58 -20.60 0.78
N ILE A 69 -4.72 -20.23 1.38
CA ILE A 69 -5.06 -20.56 2.78
C ILE A 69 -5.10 -22.09 3.00
N ASP A 70 -5.32 -22.86 1.92
CA ASP A 70 -5.34 -24.32 1.90
C ASP A 70 -4.57 -24.90 0.68
N ARG A 71 -3.33 -24.43 0.41
CA ARG A 71 -2.53 -24.91 -0.75
C ARG A 71 -2.40 -26.44 -0.86
N HIS A 72 -2.44 -27.15 0.27
CA HIS A 72 -2.38 -28.61 0.30
C HIS A 72 -3.68 -29.30 -0.14
N LYS A 73 -4.82 -28.57 -0.18
CA LYS A 73 -6.12 -29.09 -0.65
C LYS A 73 -6.41 -28.75 -2.12
N PHE A 74 -5.77 -27.70 -2.64
CA PHE A 74 -5.94 -27.22 -4.00
C PHE A 74 -4.59 -27.28 -4.73
N THR A 75 -4.08 -28.50 -4.94
CA THR A 75 -2.87 -28.73 -5.73
C THR A 75 -3.17 -28.57 -7.21
N ALA A 76 -2.28 -27.90 -7.94
CA ALA A 76 -2.37 -27.80 -9.39
C ALA A 76 -2.39 -29.21 -10.02
N VAL A 77 -3.23 -29.37 -11.05
CA VAL A 77 -3.36 -30.62 -11.80
C VAL A 77 -2.70 -30.44 -13.17
N GLU A 78 -2.14 -31.51 -13.72
CA GLU A 78 -1.54 -31.51 -15.06
C GLU A 78 -2.58 -31.05 -16.10
N GLY A 79 -2.27 -29.98 -16.84
CA GLY A 79 -3.17 -29.36 -17.82
C GLY A 79 -3.89 -28.10 -17.34
N ASP A 80 -3.76 -27.71 -16.07
CA ASP A 80 -4.20 -26.38 -15.62
C ASP A 80 -3.39 -25.31 -16.38
N GLU A 81 -4.08 -24.46 -17.15
CA GLU A 81 -3.53 -23.17 -17.57
C GLU A 81 -3.43 -22.30 -16.31
N ALA A 82 -2.38 -22.54 -15.51
CA ALA A 82 -1.99 -21.58 -14.52
C ALA A 82 -1.86 -20.25 -15.29
N LEU A 83 -2.53 -19.20 -14.78
CA LEU A 83 -1.95 -17.87 -14.92
C LEU A 83 -0.56 -18.05 -14.30
N THR A 84 0.41 -18.32 -15.15
CA THR A 84 1.76 -17.89 -14.91
C THR A 84 1.61 -16.37 -14.77
N VAL A 85 1.31 -15.90 -13.55
CA VAL A 85 2.24 -14.95 -12.94
C VAL A 85 3.56 -15.60 -13.28
N THR A 86 4.24 -15.06 -14.28
CA THR A 86 5.52 -15.56 -14.69
C THR A 86 6.37 -15.58 -13.42
N ASP A 87 6.39 -16.73 -12.75
CA ASP A 87 7.61 -17.33 -12.27
C ASP A 87 8.46 -17.36 -13.53
N GLU A 88 9.14 -16.24 -13.78
CA GLU A 88 10.26 -16.19 -14.67
C GLU A 88 11.10 -17.40 -14.29
N LYS A 89 11.09 -18.41 -15.18
CA LYS A 89 11.88 -19.65 -15.13
C LYS A 89 12.98 -19.53 -14.09
N GLU A 90 12.86 -20.17 -12.92
CA GLU A 90 13.85 -20.25 -11.83
C GLU A 90 15.21 -19.61 -12.14
N SER A 91 15.23 -18.28 -12.33
CA SER A 91 16.44 -17.59 -12.75
C SER A 91 17.05 -17.17 -11.43
N SER A 92 17.41 -18.17 -10.62
CA SER A 92 17.93 -18.07 -9.26
C SER A 92 17.74 -16.67 -8.71
N THR A 93 16.52 -16.32 -8.28
CA THR A 93 16.14 -14.94 -7.95
C THR A 93 17.04 -14.46 -6.83
N THR A 94 18.16 -13.84 -7.21
CA THR A 94 19.29 -13.65 -6.32
C THR A 94 19.00 -12.39 -5.54
N ILE A 95 18.85 -12.53 -4.22
CA ILE A 95 18.67 -11.40 -3.32
C ILE A 95 19.82 -10.42 -3.57
N THR A 96 19.48 -9.16 -3.84
CA THR A 96 20.45 -8.13 -4.22
C THR A 96 21.43 -7.93 -3.07
N THR A 97 22.73 -7.98 -3.35
CA THR A 97 23.79 -7.71 -2.35
C THR A 97 24.19 -6.23 -2.35
N LYS A 98 24.76 -5.76 -1.24
CA LYS A 98 25.31 -4.40 -1.02
C LYS A 98 24.33 -3.24 -1.22
N PHE A 99 23.04 -3.53 -1.39
CA PHE A 99 22.02 -2.51 -1.64
C PHE A 99 21.86 -1.59 -0.43
N ILE A 100 21.65 -2.18 0.75
CA ILE A 100 21.34 -1.42 1.97
C ILE A 100 22.59 -0.68 2.46
N SER A 101 23.76 -1.30 2.35
CA SER A 101 25.03 -0.64 2.72
C SER A 101 25.38 0.52 1.80
N SER A 102 25.10 0.41 0.50
CA SER A 102 25.26 1.52 -0.46
C SER A 102 24.30 2.67 -0.15
N LEU A 103 23.06 2.35 0.20
CA LEU A 103 22.06 3.33 0.60
C LEU A 103 22.46 4.06 1.90
N ALA A 104 22.92 3.31 2.89
CA ALA A 104 23.40 3.87 4.17
C ALA A 104 24.60 4.81 3.97
N ALA A 105 25.47 4.50 3.01
CA ALA A 105 26.59 5.36 2.62
C ALA A 105 26.17 6.62 1.83
N GLY A 106 24.87 6.80 1.55
CA GLY A 106 24.37 7.95 0.78
C GLY A 106 24.75 7.92 -0.69
N LYS A 107 25.12 6.75 -1.24
CA LYS A 107 25.40 6.62 -2.67
C LYS A 107 24.10 6.71 -3.46
N ASN A 108 24.13 7.44 -4.57
CA ASN A 108 23.01 7.41 -5.52
C ASN A 108 22.86 5.99 -6.07
N LEU A 109 21.64 5.46 -5.97
CA LEU A 109 21.29 4.21 -6.63
C LEU A 109 21.13 4.49 -8.13
N PRO A 110 21.53 3.55 -9.02
CA PRO A 110 21.19 3.65 -10.43
C PRO A 110 19.66 3.68 -10.61
N ASP A 111 19.17 4.43 -11.59
CA ASP A 111 17.74 4.61 -11.82
C ASP A 111 17.01 3.32 -12.24
N ASP A 112 17.74 2.34 -12.77
CA ASP A 112 17.19 1.06 -13.28
C ASP A 112 17.37 -0.12 -12.31
N VAL A 113 17.54 0.12 -11.01
CA VAL A 113 17.67 -0.97 -10.02
C VAL A 113 16.32 -1.35 -9.44
N ASP A 114 15.91 -2.58 -9.73
CA ASP A 114 14.81 -3.25 -9.03
C ASP A 114 15.37 -4.21 -7.96
N PRO A 115 15.67 -3.74 -6.74
CA PRO A 115 16.31 -4.57 -5.73
C PRO A 115 15.36 -5.68 -5.28
N ILE A 116 15.92 -6.86 -5.11
CA ILE A 116 15.26 -8.05 -4.59
C ILE A 116 15.69 -8.23 -3.14
N LEU A 117 14.74 -8.14 -2.21
CA LEU A 117 14.98 -8.18 -0.77
C LEU A 117 14.14 -9.28 -0.11
N SER A 118 14.64 -9.82 1.01
CA SER A 118 13.91 -10.78 1.84
C SER A 118 13.18 -10.08 2.98
N VAL A 119 11.95 -10.52 3.28
CA VAL A 119 11.15 -10.04 4.40
C VAL A 119 11.61 -10.72 5.67
N LEU A 120 12.22 -9.97 6.59
CA LEU A 120 12.58 -10.44 7.92
C LEU A 120 11.39 -10.34 8.88
N SER A 121 10.66 -9.24 8.85
CA SER A 121 9.47 -9.09 9.68
C SER A 121 8.47 -8.12 9.07
N ARG A 122 7.21 -8.27 9.48
CA ARG A 122 6.08 -7.47 8.99
C ARG A 122 5.18 -7.13 10.16
N LYS A 123 4.90 -5.84 10.34
CA LYS A 123 3.96 -5.30 11.33
C LYS A 123 2.89 -4.50 10.60
N THR A 124 1.66 -5.03 10.60
CA THR A 124 0.49 -4.31 10.07
C THR A 124 -0.41 -3.91 11.22
N GLY A 125 -0.79 -2.65 11.28
CA GLY A 125 -1.58 -2.11 12.36
C GLY A 125 -2.42 -0.92 11.92
N PHE A 126 -3.42 -0.63 12.74
CA PHE A 126 -4.22 0.57 12.62
C PHE A 126 -3.58 1.68 13.47
N HIS A 127 -3.21 2.78 12.82
CA HIS A 127 -2.58 3.93 13.47
C HIS A 127 -3.58 5.08 13.57
N ASP A 128 -3.68 5.66 14.77
CA ASP A 128 -4.59 6.77 15.04
C ASP A 128 -4.21 7.99 14.18
N HIS A 129 -5.14 8.42 13.32
CA HIS A 129 -5.05 9.65 12.57
C HIS A 129 -5.60 10.79 13.46
N LEU A 130 -4.71 11.53 14.12
CA LEU A 130 -5.11 12.65 14.97
C LEU A 130 -5.47 13.88 14.12
N HIS A 131 -6.68 13.92 13.56
CA HIS A 131 -7.28 15.18 13.09
C HIS A 131 -8.34 15.69 14.07
N HIS A 132 -8.22 17.00 14.36
CA HIS A 132 -9.17 17.94 14.97
C HIS A 132 -10.29 17.41 15.88
N GLU A 133 -10.44 18.06 17.03
CA GLU A 133 -11.69 18.20 17.81
C GLU A 133 -12.83 18.76 16.93
N SER A 134 -13.30 17.96 15.99
CA SER A 134 -14.64 18.04 15.46
C SER A 134 -15.52 17.50 16.57
N MET A 135 -16.44 18.32 17.08
CA MET A 135 -17.42 17.96 18.11
C MET A 135 -18.43 16.87 17.67
N ILE A 136 -18.12 16.11 16.62
CA ILE A 136 -18.87 14.96 16.15
C ILE A 136 -18.14 13.70 16.66
N GLN A 137 -18.47 13.33 17.89
CA GLN A 137 -18.35 12.00 18.51
C GLN A 137 -17.20 11.07 18.06
N ASN A 138 -16.20 10.92 18.95
CA ASN A 138 -15.52 9.67 19.39
C ASN A 138 -14.96 8.63 18.39
N GLN A 139 -15.01 8.82 17.08
CA GLN A 139 -14.33 7.91 16.17
C GLN A 139 -12.89 8.36 15.97
N LYS A 140 -11.97 7.81 16.77
CA LYS A 140 -10.53 7.78 16.43
C LYS A 140 -10.40 7.04 15.10
N GLN A 141 -10.30 7.79 14.02
CA GLN A 141 -10.18 7.19 12.69
C GLN A 141 -8.75 6.69 12.50
N LYS A 142 -8.65 5.45 12.03
CA LYS A 142 -7.41 4.70 12.01
C LYS A 142 -7.03 4.40 10.57
N VAL A 143 -5.82 4.80 10.17
CA VAL A 143 -5.26 4.39 8.89
C VAL A 143 -4.48 3.11 9.09
N LYS A 144 -4.71 2.14 8.21
CA LYS A 144 -3.99 0.88 8.24
C LYS A 144 -2.63 1.05 7.57
N LEU A 145 -1.56 0.74 8.30
CA LEU A 145 -0.19 0.85 7.81
C LEU A 145 0.51 -0.50 7.93
N THR A 146 1.41 -0.77 6.99
CA THR A 146 2.28 -1.94 7.00
C THR A 146 3.73 -1.49 7.00
N HIS A 147 4.42 -1.83 8.09
CA HIS A 147 5.86 -1.68 8.24
C HIS A 147 6.53 -3.03 7.98
N LEU A 148 7.63 -2.99 7.25
CA LEU A 148 8.47 -4.15 6.93
C LEU A 148 9.88 -3.93 7.46
N THR A 149 10.52 -5.02 7.80
CA THR A 149 11.96 -5.10 7.98
C THR A 149 12.48 -6.00 6.87
N LEU A 150 13.38 -5.48 6.04
CA LEU A 150 13.89 -6.18 4.87
C LEU A 150 15.39 -6.46 5.01
N LEU A 151 15.84 -7.53 4.37
CA LEU A 151 17.23 -7.94 4.28
C LEU A 151 17.70 -7.95 2.82
N ASP A 152 18.94 -7.50 2.62
CA ASP A 152 19.66 -7.71 1.37
C ASP A 152 20.46 -9.04 1.43
N GLY A 153 21.14 -9.39 0.33
CA GLY A 153 21.90 -10.64 0.23
C GLY A 153 23.12 -10.71 1.17
N ASP A 154 23.49 -9.58 1.80
CA ASP A 154 24.57 -9.50 2.79
C ASP A 154 24.03 -9.55 4.24
N ASN A 155 22.72 -9.71 4.44
CA ASN A 155 22.02 -9.66 5.73
C ASN A 155 22.06 -8.30 6.42
N ASN A 156 22.25 -7.21 5.66
CA ASN A 156 22.01 -5.88 6.19
C ASN A 156 20.51 -5.67 6.34
N GLN A 157 20.10 -4.97 7.39
CA GLN A 157 18.70 -4.69 7.66
C GLN A 157 18.32 -3.27 7.25
N ILE A 158 17.14 -3.13 6.65
CA ILE A 158 16.51 -1.84 6.39
C ILE A 158 15.05 -1.80 6.84
N HIS A 159 14.63 -0.64 7.35
CA HIS A 159 13.23 -0.38 7.63
C HIS A 159 12.50 0.05 6.36
N ALA A 160 11.35 -0.53 6.11
CA ALA A 160 10.51 -0.14 4.99
C ALA A 160 9.06 0.08 5.42
N ARG A 161 8.37 0.91 4.66
CA ARG A 161 6.94 1.16 4.82
C ARG A 161 6.25 1.03 3.48
N LEU A 162 5.14 0.31 3.46
CA LEU A 162 4.27 0.25 2.30
C LEU A 162 3.32 1.46 2.26
N ALA A 163 3.02 1.92 1.04
CA ALA A 163 1.92 2.84 0.80
C ALA A 163 0.58 2.30 1.36
N THR A 164 -0.35 3.18 1.71
CA THR A 164 -1.64 2.82 2.35
C THR A 164 -2.44 1.81 1.53
N HIS A 165 -2.54 2.01 0.21
CA HIS A 165 -3.25 1.10 -0.70
C HIS A 165 -2.62 -0.30 -0.76
N LEU A 166 -1.34 -0.46 -0.39
CA LEU A 166 -0.68 -1.75 -0.31
C LEU A 166 -0.84 -2.43 1.05
N ALA A 167 -1.43 -1.80 2.07
CA ALA A 167 -1.45 -2.34 3.43
C ALA A 167 -2.22 -3.68 3.53
N ASP A 168 -3.26 -3.88 2.71
CA ASP A 168 -4.05 -5.11 2.69
C ASP A 168 -3.40 -6.27 1.95
N ILE A 169 -2.53 -5.98 0.98
CA ILE A 169 -1.73 -6.98 0.28
C ILE A 169 -0.48 -7.28 1.11
N GLY A 170 0.18 -6.24 1.63
CA GLY A 170 1.35 -6.33 2.49
C GLY A 170 1.11 -7.09 3.80
N ARG A 171 -0.12 -7.12 4.31
CA ARG A 171 -0.46 -7.96 5.47
C ARG A 171 -0.31 -9.46 5.19
N GLN A 172 -0.22 -9.87 3.93
CA GLN A 172 -0.08 -11.28 3.53
C GLN A 172 1.39 -11.71 3.48
N LEU A 173 2.33 -10.75 3.49
CA LEU A 173 3.76 -11.04 3.53
C LEU A 173 4.14 -11.73 4.84
N VAL A 174 4.93 -12.79 4.75
CA VAL A 174 5.47 -13.52 5.89
C VAL A 174 6.98 -13.44 5.91
N GLU A 175 7.57 -13.78 7.06
CA GLU A 175 9.01 -13.94 7.20
C GLU A 175 9.53 -14.95 6.15
N GLY A 176 10.61 -14.60 5.45
CA GLY A 176 11.20 -15.39 4.37
C GLY A 176 10.67 -15.08 2.97
N ASP A 177 9.59 -14.30 2.84
CA ASP A 177 9.13 -13.88 1.50
C ASP A 177 10.17 -13.03 0.79
N ILE A 178 10.38 -13.29 -0.50
CA ILE A 178 11.27 -12.50 -1.35
C ILE A 178 10.41 -11.56 -2.20
N ILE A 179 10.71 -10.28 -2.12
CA ILE A 179 10.02 -9.23 -2.87
C ILE A 179 11.00 -8.49 -3.79
N LYS A 180 10.55 -8.21 -5.01
CA LYS A 180 11.22 -7.30 -5.95
C LYS A 180 10.57 -5.93 -5.82
N LEU A 181 11.35 -4.89 -5.56
CA LEU A 181 10.85 -3.52 -5.46
C LEU A 181 10.82 -2.90 -6.87
N GLU A 182 9.61 -2.59 -7.35
CA GLU A 182 9.38 -2.05 -8.71
C GLU A 182 9.21 -0.54 -8.69
N LEU A 183 8.63 -0.01 -7.61
CA LEU A 183 8.54 1.42 -7.39
C LEU A 183 8.71 1.71 -5.91
N PHE A 184 9.78 2.40 -5.57
CA PHE A 184 10.12 2.73 -4.20
C PHE A 184 10.89 4.04 -4.14
N THR A 185 10.92 4.64 -2.96
CA THR A 185 11.67 5.86 -2.69
C THR A 185 12.64 5.62 -1.53
N PRO A 186 13.95 5.72 -1.77
CA PRO A 186 14.94 5.72 -0.71
C PRO A 186 14.83 6.98 0.13
N LEU A 187 14.81 6.81 1.44
CA LEU A 187 14.76 7.91 2.39
C LEU A 187 15.64 7.62 3.60
N THR A 188 15.87 8.65 4.38
CA THR A 188 16.53 8.54 5.67
C THR A 188 15.66 9.17 6.73
N TYR A 189 15.68 8.61 7.94
CA TYR A 189 14.88 9.11 9.03
C TYR A 189 15.52 8.98 10.41
N HIS A 190 15.07 9.83 11.32
CA HIS A 190 15.40 9.75 12.74
C HIS A 190 14.25 9.06 13.49
N VAL A 191 14.55 7.99 14.24
CA VAL A 191 13.57 7.32 15.12
C VAL A 191 13.11 8.26 16.25
N LYS A 192 14.06 9.01 16.80
CA LYS A 192 13.89 10.10 17.76
C LYS A 192 14.75 11.28 17.32
N GLU A 193 14.44 12.48 17.76
CA GLU A 193 15.16 13.71 17.37
C GLU A 193 16.69 13.59 17.52
N ASP A 194 17.14 12.94 18.59
CA ASP A 194 18.56 12.73 18.90
C ASP A 194 19.11 11.36 18.44
N SER A 195 18.30 10.54 17.77
CA SER A 195 18.76 9.23 17.29
C SER A 195 19.63 9.35 16.05
N PRO A 196 20.54 8.40 15.79
CA PRO A 196 21.26 8.33 14.52
C PRO A 196 20.31 8.32 13.31
N LEU A 197 20.76 8.87 12.20
CA LEU A 197 20.03 8.82 10.94
C LEU A 197 20.02 7.37 10.41
N MET A 198 18.83 6.85 10.12
CA MET A 198 18.61 5.49 9.64
C MET A 198 18.18 5.49 8.18
N PRO A 199 18.68 4.57 7.33
CA PRO A 199 18.14 4.37 5.99
C PRO A 199 16.77 3.70 6.07
N ALA A 200 15.90 4.05 5.14
CA ALA A 200 14.59 3.44 4.99
C ALA A 200 14.08 3.47 3.55
N LEU A 201 13.04 2.69 3.30
CA LEU A 201 12.36 2.61 2.01
C LEU A 201 10.89 2.96 2.18
N PHE A 202 10.37 3.79 1.29
CA PHE A 202 8.93 3.91 1.08
C PHE A 202 8.57 3.17 -0.19
N ILE A 203 7.80 2.09 -0.08
CA ILE A 203 7.48 1.19 -1.19
C ILE A 203 6.10 1.54 -1.73
N LEU A 204 6.05 1.88 -3.01
CA LEU A 204 4.82 2.20 -3.73
C LEU A 204 4.34 1.03 -4.59
N GLN A 205 5.23 0.14 -5.01
CA GLN A 205 4.92 -1.05 -5.79
C GLN A 205 5.98 -2.12 -5.56
N TYR A 206 5.54 -3.37 -5.42
CA TYR A 206 6.42 -4.53 -5.32
C TYR A 206 5.71 -5.77 -5.88
N SER A 207 6.50 -6.73 -6.33
CA SER A 207 6.06 -8.09 -6.65
C SER A 207 6.67 -9.09 -5.67
N ARG A 208 5.92 -10.13 -5.31
CA ARG A 208 6.44 -11.26 -4.54
C ARG A 208 7.00 -12.26 -5.56
N VAL A 209 8.30 -12.51 -5.47
CA VAL A 209 9.07 -13.30 -6.47
C VAL A 209 9.58 -14.62 -5.92
N GLY A 210 9.32 -14.92 -4.64
CA GLY A 210 9.69 -16.19 -4.06
C GLY A 210 9.54 -16.25 -2.56
N HIS A 211 10.09 -17.31 -1.98
CA HIS A 211 10.18 -17.52 -0.54
C HIS A 211 11.46 -18.32 -0.25
N ALA A 212 12.26 -17.85 0.70
CA ALA A 212 13.43 -18.55 1.18
C ALA A 212 13.48 -18.46 2.71
N PRO A 213 13.89 -19.55 3.41
CA PRO A 213 14.11 -19.49 4.84
C PRO A 213 15.06 -18.34 5.19
N VAL A 214 14.68 -17.51 6.15
CA VAL A 214 15.57 -16.45 6.64
C VAL A 214 16.79 -17.12 7.27
N PRO A 215 18.02 -16.65 6.94
CA PRO A 215 19.22 -17.27 7.47
C PRO A 215 19.22 -17.24 9.01
N LEU A 216 19.36 -18.42 9.61
CA LEU A 216 19.56 -18.60 11.05
C LEU A 216 20.90 -17.95 11.44
N GLN A 217 20.83 -16.81 12.15
CA GLN A 217 21.90 -16.30 13.02
C GLN A 217 23.24 -15.87 12.39
N LYS A 218 23.33 -15.50 11.10
CA LYS A 218 24.40 -14.56 10.71
C LYS A 218 24.07 -13.18 11.30
N SER A 219 25.08 -12.43 11.75
CA SER A 219 24.90 -11.15 12.45
C SER A 219 24.08 -10.18 11.61
N ILE A 220 22.76 -10.10 11.87
CA ILE A 220 21.89 -9.11 11.24
C ILE A 220 22.35 -7.75 11.71
N GLN A 221 22.79 -6.91 10.77
CA GLN A 221 23.31 -5.59 11.08
C GLN A 221 22.31 -4.52 10.63
N ALA A 222 21.77 -3.81 11.62
CA ALA A 222 21.06 -2.56 11.34
C ALA A 222 22.09 -1.51 10.88
N MET A 223 21.90 -0.97 9.69
CA MET A 223 22.81 0.02 9.13
C MET A 223 22.45 1.43 9.60
N LEU A 224 23.48 2.18 9.99
CA LEU A 224 23.39 3.61 10.27
C LEU A 224 23.80 4.38 9.02
N CYS A 225 23.12 5.49 8.72
CA CYS A 225 23.57 6.39 7.66
C CYS A 225 24.85 7.11 8.08
N CYS A 226 25.75 7.35 7.13
CA CYS A 226 26.79 8.36 7.32
C CYS A 226 26.09 9.71 7.51
N GLU A 227 26.35 10.41 8.62
CA GLU A 227 25.74 11.71 8.85
C GLU A 227 26.12 12.66 7.71
N PRO A 228 25.16 13.20 6.94
CA PRO A 228 25.47 14.36 6.12
C PRO A 228 25.92 15.46 7.07
N THR A 229 27.01 16.16 6.71
CA THR A 229 27.55 17.30 7.46
C THR A 229 26.39 18.16 7.93
N LYS A 230 26.27 18.42 9.24
CA LYS A 230 25.17 19.18 9.85
C LYS A 230 25.00 20.51 9.11
N GLN A 231 24.12 20.54 8.10
CA GLN A 231 23.72 21.78 7.47
C GLN A 231 22.76 22.47 8.43
N PRO A 232 22.92 23.78 8.65
CA PRO A 232 22.08 24.54 9.55
C PRO A 232 20.60 24.39 9.12
N PRO A 233 19.66 24.40 10.07
CA PRO A 233 18.24 24.37 9.74
C PRO A 233 17.96 25.49 8.74
N THR A 234 17.52 25.11 7.55
CA THR A 234 17.17 26.06 6.51
C THR A 234 16.02 26.92 7.05
N GLU A 235 16.28 28.21 7.27
CA GLU A 235 15.23 29.17 7.59
C GLU A 235 14.20 29.13 6.46
N ALA A 236 13.02 28.59 6.76
CA ALA A 236 11.94 28.49 5.79
C ALA A 236 11.56 29.92 5.34
N PRO A 237 11.32 30.16 4.04
CA PRO A 237 10.89 31.46 3.58
C PRO A 237 9.60 31.88 4.29
N ALA A 238 9.54 33.13 4.75
CA ALA A 238 8.49 33.69 5.60
C ALA A 238 7.13 33.92 4.91
N TYR A 239 6.82 33.18 3.83
CA TYR A 239 5.52 33.30 3.17
C TYR A 239 4.47 32.50 3.94
N ASN A 240 3.53 33.22 4.56
CA ASN A 240 2.38 32.63 5.23
C ASN A 240 1.45 31.88 4.25
N ILE A 241 1.53 32.20 2.95
CA ILE A 241 0.71 31.61 1.88
C ILE A 241 1.58 31.45 0.61
N LEU A 242 1.72 30.22 0.12
CA LEU A 242 2.32 29.92 -1.18
C LEU A 242 1.26 30.08 -2.28
N ASP A 243 1.55 30.87 -3.31
CA ASP A 243 0.67 31.11 -4.44
C ASP A 243 1.41 30.91 -5.77
N PRO A 244 1.23 29.75 -6.44
CA PRO A 244 1.87 29.48 -7.73
C PRO A 244 1.43 30.39 -8.88
N LEU A 245 0.33 31.14 -8.73
CA LEU A 245 -0.12 32.09 -9.76
C LEU A 245 0.77 33.34 -9.79
N THR A 246 1.37 33.70 -8.66
CA THR A 246 2.12 34.95 -8.49
C THR A 246 3.56 34.74 -8.06
N GLN A 247 3.92 33.54 -7.60
CA GLN A 247 5.24 33.22 -7.06
C GLN A 247 5.96 32.17 -7.92
N PRO A 248 7.29 32.28 -8.08
CA PRO A 248 8.08 31.24 -8.71
C PRO A 248 8.15 29.97 -7.86
N PRO A 249 8.45 28.80 -8.47
CA PRO A 249 8.62 27.55 -7.74
C PRO A 249 9.77 27.67 -6.71
N PRO A 250 9.57 27.22 -5.46
CA PRO A 250 10.64 27.15 -4.49
C PRO A 250 11.75 26.20 -4.95
N GLU A 251 12.99 26.68 -4.95
CA GLU A 251 14.15 25.85 -5.31
C GLU A 251 14.50 24.88 -4.17
N CYS A 252 14.27 23.58 -4.42
CA CYS A 252 14.63 22.51 -3.49
C CYS A 252 15.89 21.77 -3.97
N THR A 253 17.04 22.41 -3.83
CA THR A 253 18.34 21.88 -4.27
C THR A 253 18.97 20.95 -3.24
N PHE A 254 20.15 20.40 -3.55
CA PHE A 254 20.96 19.63 -2.60
C PHE A 254 21.32 20.44 -1.33
N ASP A 255 21.61 21.73 -1.49
CA ASP A 255 22.01 22.60 -0.38
C ASP A 255 20.82 23.24 0.36
N LYS A 256 19.67 23.35 -0.32
CA LYS A 256 18.43 23.93 0.22
C LYS A 256 17.31 22.90 0.16
N ARG A 257 17.49 21.77 0.85
CA ARG A 257 16.54 20.64 0.89
C ARG A 257 15.25 21.00 1.63
N LEU A 258 14.39 21.81 1.02
CA LEU A 258 13.08 22.21 1.56
C LEU A 258 12.20 21.00 1.91
N CYS A 259 12.34 19.89 1.18
CA CYS A 259 11.62 18.65 1.42
C CYS A 259 12.08 17.87 2.66
N ARG A 260 13.21 18.25 3.28
CA ARG A 260 13.68 17.65 4.54
C ARG A 260 12.83 18.19 5.69
N LYS A 261 11.82 17.42 6.10
CA LYS A 261 10.89 17.84 7.15
C LYS A 261 10.44 16.66 8.00
N PHE A 262 10.12 16.94 9.25
CA PHE A 262 9.70 15.93 10.24
C PHE A 262 10.69 14.79 10.42
N GLY A 263 11.98 15.04 10.17
CA GLY A 263 13.04 14.04 10.22
C GLY A 263 13.02 13.06 9.06
N VAL A 264 12.29 13.31 7.97
CA VAL A 264 12.38 12.57 6.70
C VAL A 264 13.30 13.35 5.76
N ASN A 265 14.22 12.65 5.10
CA ASN A 265 15.11 13.23 4.11
C ASN A 265 15.26 12.32 2.88
N PHE A 266 15.15 12.91 1.70
CA PHE A 266 15.28 12.21 0.41
C PHE A 266 16.73 12.24 -0.04
N ILE A 267 17.26 11.08 -0.42
CA ILE A 267 18.67 10.97 -0.82
C ILE A 267 18.81 11.52 -2.23
N GLY A 268 19.63 12.55 -2.41
CA GLY A 268 20.04 13.04 -3.73
C GLY A 268 18.99 13.86 -4.51
N ARG A 269 17.69 13.78 -4.21
CA ARG A 269 16.63 14.40 -5.02
C ARG A 269 15.52 15.07 -4.19
N CYS A 270 14.75 15.96 -4.83
CA CYS A 270 13.58 16.58 -4.22
C CYS A 270 12.41 15.59 -4.17
N ILE A 271 11.53 15.67 -3.17
CA ILE A 271 10.30 14.86 -3.16
C ILE A 271 9.46 15.06 -4.43
N CYS A 272 9.45 16.27 -5.00
CA CYS A 272 8.67 16.55 -6.21
C CYS A 272 9.25 15.86 -7.46
N GLU A 273 10.50 15.43 -7.41
CA GLU A 273 11.16 14.64 -8.47
C GLU A 273 10.98 13.14 -8.20
N GLU A 274 11.18 12.71 -6.95
CA GLU A 274 11.09 11.31 -6.52
C GLU A 274 9.67 10.77 -6.53
N ILE A 275 8.73 11.58 -6.05
CA ILE A 275 7.30 11.25 -5.98
C ILE A 275 6.54 12.43 -6.57
N PRO A 276 6.50 12.56 -7.92
CA PRO A 276 5.85 13.69 -8.57
C PRO A 276 4.36 13.71 -8.33
N VAL A 277 3.83 14.92 -8.11
CA VAL A 277 2.40 15.17 -7.85
C VAL A 277 1.53 14.76 -9.04
N ASP A 278 1.98 15.03 -10.26
CA ASP A 278 1.28 14.74 -11.50
C ASP A 278 1.18 13.23 -11.81
N LYS A 279 2.09 12.42 -11.27
CA LYS A 279 2.07 10.96 -11.38
C LYS A 279 1.22 10.28 -10.31
N ARG A 280 0.52 11.03 -9.44
CA ARG A 280 -0.36 10.45 -8.41
C ARG A 280 -1.74 10.17 -8.98
N ASN A 281 -2.17 8.91 -8.87
CA ASN A 281 -3.52 8.49 -9.23
C ASN A 281 -4.51 8.92 -8.13
N LEU A 282 -5.40 9.86 -8.45
CA LEU A 282 -6.33 10.40 -7.47
C LEU A 282 -7.49 9.45 -7.18
N GLU A 283 -7.83 8.57 -8.10
CA GLU A 283 -8.86 7.54 -7.96
C GLU A 283 -8.47 6.58 -6.81
N ILE A 284 -7.25 6.04 -6.85
CA ILE A 284 -6.71 5.17 -5.80
C ILE A 284 -6.60 5.93 -4.47
N ILE A 285 -6.18 7.20 -4.50
CA ILE A 285 -6.09 8.00 -3.27
C ILE A 285 -7.47 8.22 -2.65
N ALA A 286 -8.51 8.42 -3.45
CA ALA A 286 -9.87 8.64 -2.96
C ALA A 286 -10.48 7.41 -2.28
N GLU A 287 -10.05 6.20 -2.64
CA GLU A 287 -10.48 4.96 -1.95
C GLU A 287 -10.04 4.95 -0.48
N ASP A 288 -8.86 5.49 -0.18
CA ASP A 288 -8.31 5.56 1.18
C ASP A 288 -8.61 6.90 1.89
N CYS A 289 -8.83 7.99 1.14
CA CYS A 289 -8.91 9.34 1.69
C CYS A 289 -10.29 9.65 2.28
N TYR A 290 -10.41 9.55 3.61
CA TYR A 290 -11.65 9.86 4.32
C TYR A 290 -12.08 11.34 4.31
N LEU A 291 -11.21 12.27 3.90
CA LEU A 291 -11.49 13.71 3.93
C LEU A 291 -12.34 14.21 2.77
N VAL A 292 -12.39 13.44 1.67
CA VAL A 292 -13.06 13.85 0.44
C VAL A 292 -13.86 12.65 -0.06
N SER A 293 -15.17 12.84 -0.19
CA SER A 293 -16.03 11.87 -0.88
C SER A 293 -16.01 12.16 -2.38
N ALA A 294 -15.65 11.16 -3.17
CA ALA A 294 -15.55 11.22 -4.63
C ALA A 294 -16.74 10.51 -5.33
N ASN A 295 -17.94 10.58 -4.75
CA ASN A 295 -19.11 9.83 -5.22
C ASN A 295 -19.47 10.09 -6.69
N ASP A 296 -19.25 11.31 -7.17
CA ASP A 296 -19.57 11.70 -8.55
C ASP A 296 -18.40 11.54 -9.54
N GLY A 297 -17.30 10.91 -9.09
CA GLY A 297 -16.05 10.73 -9.84
C GLY A 297 -15.01 11.84 -9.60
N ILE A 298 -13.73 11.51 -9.81
CA ILE A 298 -12.60 12.41 -9.57
C ILE A 298 -12.65 13.67 -10.45
N ASP A 299 -13.09 13.55 -11.70
CA ASP A 299 -13.11 14.67 -12.63
C ASP A 299 -14.01 15.82 -12.19
N LYS A 300 -15.11 15.50 -11.49
CA LYS A 300 -16.07 16.49 -10.99
C LYS A 300 -15.64 17.11 -9.66
N LEU A 301 -14.57 16.61 -9.03
CA LEU A 301 -14.06 17.21 -7.81
C LEU A 301 -13.44 18.58 -8.09
N LYS A 302 -13.81 19.55 -7.25
CA LYS A 302 -13.15 20.86 -7.23
C LYS A 302 -11.65 20.69 -6.96
N ASN A 303 -10.81 21.53 -7.57
CA ASN A 303 -9.35 21.53 -7.36
C ASN A 303 -8.97 21.54 -5.88
N LYS A 304 -9.70 22.30 -5.05
CA LYS A 304 -9.55 22.29 -3.59
C LYS A 304 -9.61 20.89 -2.98
N ASN A 305 -10.58 20.07 -3.39
CA ASN A 305 -10.72 18.70 -2.89
C ASN A 305 -9.58 17.81 -3.40
N LYS A 306 -9.17 17.95 -4.66
CA LYS A 306 -8.00 17.25 -5.22
C LYS A 306 -6.72 17.57 -4.44
N ARG A 307 -6.49 18.84 -4.07
CA ARG A 307 -5.38 19.25 -3.21
C ARG A 307 -5.47 18.66 -1.80
N ILE A 308 -6.64 18.65 -1.18
CA ILE A 308 -6.84 18.06 0.16
C ILE A 308 -6.45 16.58 0.16
N MET A 309 -6.88 15.82 -0.85
CA MET A 309 -6.51 14.41 -1.00
C MET A 309 -5.00 14.23 -1.10
N LEU A 310 -4.31 15.05 -1.90
CA LEU A 310 -2.86 14.99 -2.03
C LEU A 310 -2.14 15.39 -0.76
N TYR A 311 -2.55 16.46 -0.08
CA TYR A 311 -1.97 16.86 1.20
C TYR A 311 -2.08 15.74 2.23
N TRP A 312 -3.26 15.13 2.32
CA TRP A 312 -3.48 13.96 3.17
C TRP A 312 -2.57 12.81 2.76
N TRP A 313 -2.53 12.47 1.47
CA TRP A 313 -1.74 11.34 0.98
C TRP A 313 -0.26 11.50 1.30
N TYR A 314 0.35 12.65 1.01
CA TYR A 314 1.77 12.90 1.31
C TYR A 314 2.04 12.95 2.81
N ALA A 315 1.17 13.60 3.60
CA ALA A 315 1.33 13.62 5.05
C ALA A 315 1.30 12.20 5.62
N THR A 316 0.28 11.41 5.25
CA THR A 316 0.08 10.06 5.72
C THR A 316 1.17 9.13 5.21
N ASN A 317 1.41 9.03 3.91
CA ASN A 317 2.29 8.01 3.34
C ASN A 317 3.77 8.31 3.56
N ILE A 318 4.16 9.58 3.44
CA ILE A 318 5.57 9.98 3.44
C ILE A 318 5.98 10.51 4.81
N TYR A 319 5.33 11.57 5.28
CA TYR A 319 5.83 12.29 6.45
C TYR A 319 5.39 11.71 7.80
N SER A 320 4.44 10.77 7.82
CA SER A 320 4.02 10.10 9.06
C SER A 320 4.99 9.00 9.52
N LEU A 321 6.12 8.78 8.83
CA LEU A 321 7.13 7.77 9.17
C LEU A 321 7.68 7.93 10.59
N ASN A 322 7.79 9.16 11.10
CA ASN A 322 8.40 9.45 12.41
C ASN A 322 7.38 9.59 13.56
N GLY A 323 6.12 9.20 13.35
CA GLY A 323 5.12 9.13 14.43
C GLY A 323 4.66 10.47 15.05
N LYS A 324 5.20 11.63 14.65
CA LYS A 324 4.78 12.97 15.16
C LYS A 324 3.36 13.42 14.73
N GLY A 325 2.58 12.56 14.09
CA GLY A 325 1.20 12.87 13.67
C GLY A 325 1.11 13.90 12.53
N ASN A 326 -0.02 13.89 11.82
CA ASN A 326 -0.22 14.62 10.55
C ASN A 326 -0.57 16.11 10.71
N ARG A 327 -0.02 16.78 11.73
CA ARG A 327 -0.32 18.18 12.07
C ARG A 327 0.82 19.13 11.70
N GLY A 328 1.59 18.77 10.69
CA GLY A 328 2.72 19.55 10.22
C GLY A 328 2.43 20.17 8.85
N LYS A 329 2.82 21.44 8.65
CA LYS A 329 2.86 22.04 7.31
C LYS A 329 3.74 21.15 6.43
N LEU A 330 3.30 20.75 5.24
CA LEU A 330 4.16 20.05 4.30
C LEU A 330 5.35 20.93 3.88
N PRO A 331 6.39 20.37 3.24
CA PRO A 331 7.43 21.18 2.61
C PRO A 331 6.88 22.16 1.59
N ASP A 332 7.50 23.34 1.51
CA ASP A 332 7.06 24.41 0.63
C ASP A 332 7.14 24.02 -0.85
N CYS A 333 8.19 23.29 -1.26
CA CYS A 333 8.31 22.78 -2.62
C CYS A 333 7.16 21.84 -3.01
N LEU A 334 6.70 21.00 -2.07
CA LEU A 334 5.61 20.07 -2.28
C LEU A 334 4.24 20.76 -2.25
N GLU A 335 4.03 21.67 -1.30
CA GLU A 335 2.82 22.49 -1.24
C GLU A 335 2.66 23.30 -2.53
N TYR A 336 3.75 23.92 -3.01
CA TYR A 336 3.77 24.62 -4.28
C TYR A 336 3.39 23.70 -5.44
N ALA A 337 4.03 22.53 -5.57
CA ALA A 337 3.76 21.59 -6.65
C ALA A 337 2.29 21.12 -6.67
N ILE A 338 1.70 20.85 -5.49
CA ILE A 338 0.28 20.49 -5.36
C ILE A 338 -0.63 21.63 -5.81
N LYS A 339 -0.34 22.85 -5.37
CA LYS A 339 -1.10 24.04 -5.75
C LYS A 339 -0.96 24.37 -7.24
N ALA A 340 0.22 24.18 -7.83
CA ALA A 340 0.47 24.42 -9.25
C ALA A 340 -0.28 23.42 -10.12
N LYS A 341 -0.34 22.14 -9.71
CA LYS A 341 -1.09 21.10 -10.43
C LYS A 341 -2.61 21.33 -10.39
N TYR A 342 -3.12 21.82 -9.26
CA TYR A 342 -4.55 22.07 -9.05
C TYR A 342 -4.78 23.50 -8.55
N PRO A 343 -4.64 24.52 -9.42
CA PRO A 343 -4.68 25.92 -9.02
C PRO A 343 -6.08 26.36 -8.55
N GLU A 344 -6.14 27.41 -7.73
CA GLU A 344 -7.36 28.20 -7.58
C GLU A 344 -7.56 29.11 -8.79
N LYS A 345 -8.77 29.66 -8.92
CA LYS A 345 -9.06 30.65 -9.97
C LYS A 345 -8.42 31.99 -9.66
N ASP A 346 -8.45 32.39 -8.39
CA ASP A 346 -7.97 33.69 -7.92
C ASP A 346 -6.98 33.52 -6.76
N SER A 347 -5.94 34.37 -6.73
CA SER A 347 -4.94 34.38 -5.66
C SER A 347 -5.51 34.59 -4.26
N SER A 348 -6.64 35.30 -4.14
CA SER A 348 -7.32 35.53 -2.87
C SER A 348 -7.93 34.28 -2.24
N ASP A 349 -8.14 33.22 -3.02
CA ASP A 349 -8.75 31.97 -2.55
C ASP A 349 -7.76 31.07 -1.81
N TRP A 350 -6.45 31.36 -1.92
CA TRP A 350 -5.44 30.61 -1.22
C TRP A 350 -5.52 30.80 0.29
N THR A 351 -5.79 29.72 1.00
CA THR A 351 -5.65 29.67 2.45
C THR A 351 -4.28 29.12 2.83
N GLY A 352 -3.58 29.82 3.72
CA GLY A 352 -2.34 29.31 4.32
C GLY A 352 -2.57 28.12 5.26
N TYR A 353 -1.47 27.53 5.71
CA TYR A 353 -1.48 26.44 6.69
C TYR A 353 -2.17 26.88 7.99
N LYS A 354 -3.16 26.09 8.43
CA LYS A 354 -3.86 26.31 9.71
C LYS A 354 -3.31 25.36 10.75
N ASP A 355 -2.56 25.90 11.70
CA ASP A 355 -2.01 25.13 12.81
C ASP A 355 -3.14 24.73 13.78
N GLY A 356 -3.44 23.43 13.83
CA GLY A 356 -4.46 22.86 14.70
C GLY A 356 -4.13 22.92 16.20
N SER A 357 -2.92 23.33 16.58
CA SER A 357 -2.52 23.53 17.99
C SER A 357 -2.91 24.90 18.55
N LYS A 358 -3.29 25.87 17.70
CA LYS A 358 -3.68 27.21 18.14
C LYS A 358 -5.20 27.30 18.32
N PRO A 359 -5.72 27.65 19.50
CA PRO A 359 -7.16 27.81 19.70
C PRO A 359 -7.68 28.92 18.78
N LYS A 360 -8.79 28.65 18.08
CA LYS A 360 -9.48 29.68 17.28
C LYS A 360 -9.89 30.81 18.23
N LYS A 361 -9.36 32.02 18.03
CA LYS A 361 -9.88 33.22 18.71
C LYS A 361 -11.37 33.31 18.37
N LYS A 362 -12.24 33.10 19.36
CA LYS A 362 -13.67 33.38 19.23
C LYS A 362 -13.80 34.85 18.87
N LYS A 363 -14.42 35.15 17.73
CA LYS A 363 -14.91 36.51 17.46
C LYS A 363 -15.94 36.79 18.55
N ILE A 364 -15.58 37.61 19.54
CA ILE A 364 -16.55 38.23 20.43
C ILE A 364 -17.31 39.20 19.52
N GLN A 365 -18.55 38.85 19.18
CA GLN A 365 -19.49 39.82 18.67
C GLN A 365 -19.81 40.74 19.86
N LEU A 366 -19.30 41.97 19.81
CA LEU A 366 -19.81 43.06 20.63
C LEU A 366 -21.20 43.39 20.08
N ASN A 367 -22.22 43.10 20.88
CA ASN A 367 -23.57 43.64 20.70
C ASN A 367 -23.60 45.09 21.16
#